data_AF-A0A1G8KGN6-F1
#
_entry.id   AF-A0A1G8KGN6-F1
#
_cell.length_a   1.000
_cell.length_b   1.000
_cell.length_c   1.000
_cell.angle_alpha   90.00
_cell.angle_beta   90.00
_cell.angle_gamma   90.00
#
_symmetry.space_group_name_H-M   'P 1'
#
loop_
_entity.id
_entity.type
_entity.pdbx_description
1 polymer ?
#
loop_
_entity_poly.entity_id
_entity_poly.type
_entity_poly.pdbx_seq_one_letter_code
_entity_poly.pdbx_strand_id
1 'polypeptide(L)'
;MIALAYLAFFLAYGLISVLVVSKSYRVSRRRYGKGWVGGWFAALIMYNLVFWDWIPVYVMYKYYCATEAGAWVYKSPEQWIKENPGAVGQLWGDDYIRPIERFSDQRQRIWYSELVYGETIKQARYSGGLLRRTERLLVDARSGDELSRAVQFEKINESAFSLGHATVRDFKIWLVIGGNDCVDESGQNYFVLDARNGKELIKLGRGVGNDNGR
;
A
#
# COMPACT_ATOMS: atom_id res chain seq x y z
N MET A 1 -20.98 4.57 -16.71
CA MET A 1 -22.23 3.87 -16.31
C MET A 1 -22.16 3.31 -14.88
N ILE A 2 -21.10 2.59 -14.49
CA ILE A 2 -20.96 2.04 -13.13
C ILE A 2 -20.97 3.11 -12.02
N ALA A 3 -20.25 4.23 -12.20
CA ALA A 3 -20.24 5.32 -11.20
C ALA A 3 -21.63 5.90 -10.90
N LEU A 4 -22.49 6.05 -11.92
CA LEU A 4 -23.87 6.51 -11.76
C LEU A 4 -24.73 5.49 -10.98
N ALA A 5 -24.53 4.20 -11.23
CA ALA A 5 -25.21 3.14 -10.49
C ALA A 5 -24.84 3.17 -8.99
N TYR A 6 -23.57 3.40 -8.66
CA TYR A 6 -23.13 3.58 -7.28
C TYR A 6 -23.75 4.81 -6.62
N LEU A 7 -23.77 5.95 -7.31
CA LEU A 7 -24.42 7.17 -6.79
C LEU A 7 -25.91 6.92 -6.50
N ALA A 8 -26.62 6.26 -7.42
CA ALA A 8 -28.02 5.90 -7.23
C ALA A 8 -28.21 4.95 -6.03
N PHE A 9 -27.33 3.95 -5.89
CA PHE A 9 -27.35 3.03 -4.75
C PHE A 9 -27.12 3.75 -3.41
N PHE A 10 -26.11 4.61 -3.31
CA PHE A 10 -25.83 5.36 -2.08
C PHE A 10 -26.93 6.35 -1.73
N LEU A 11 -27.56 6.99 -2.72
CA LEU A 11 -28.72 7.85 -2.52
C LEU A 11 -29.92 7.05 -1.99
N ALA A 12 -30.25 5.93 -2.63
CA ALA A 12 -31.33 5.06 -2.19
C ALA A 12 -31.09 4.52 -0.78
N TYR A 13 -29.88 4.05 -0.51
CA TYR A 13 -29.46 3.57 0.81
C TYR A 13 -29.53 4.68 1.87
N GLY A 14 -29.10 5.90 1.54
CA GLY A 14 -29.20 7.06 2.40
C GLY A 14 -30.65 7.41 2.76
N LEU A 15 -31.55 7.42 1.76
CA LEU A 15 -32.98 7.65 1.98
C LEU A 15 -33.59 6.57 2.88
N ILE A 16 -33.31 5.30 2.61
CA ILE A 16 -33.78 4.18 3.44
C ILE A 16 -33.26 4.34 4.88
N SER A 17 -31.99 4.69 5.05
CA SER A 17 -31.37 4.90 6.37
C SER A 17 -32.06 6.02 7.14
N VAL A 18 -32.34 7.16 6.50
CA VAL A 18 -33.08 8.28 7.14
C VAL A 18 -34.48 7.85 7.55
N LEU A 19 -35.19 7.09 6.70
CA LEU A 19 -36.53 6.59 7.02
C LEU A 19 -36.51 5.62 8.21
N VAL A 20 -35.56 4.67 8.23
CA VAL A 20 -35.40 3.70 9.31
C VAL A 20 -35.08 4.41 10.63
N VAL A 21 -34.10 5.32 10.62
CA VAL A 21 -33.71 6.10 11.81
C VAL A 21 -34.87 6.96 12.30
N SER A 22 -35.55 7.67 11.40
CA SER A 22 -36.71 8.53 11.74
C SER A 22 -37.85 7.73 12.35
N LYS A 23 -38.16 6.55 11.78
CA LYS A 23 -39.21 5.67 12.29
C LYS A 23 -38.82 5.11 13.66
N SER A 24 -37.59 4.64 13.81
CA SER A 24 -37.06 4.14 15.09
C SER A 24 -37.11 5.20 16.19
N TYR A 25 -36.70 6.43 15.86
CA TYR A 25 -36.79 7.58 16.76
C TYR A 25 -38.23 7.84 17.20
N ARG A 26 -39.18 7.94 16.25
CA ARG A 26 -40.59 8.20 16.56
C ARG A 26 -41.20 7.08 17.43
N VAL A 27 -40.91 5.82 17.09
CA VAL A 27 -41.42 4.65 17.85
C VAL A 27 -40.85 4.65 19.27
N SER A 28 -39.55 4.86 19.43
CA SER A 28 -38.92 4.90 20.76
C SER A 28 -39.37 6.10 21.58
N ARG A 29 -39.62 7.25 20.94
CA ARG A 29 -40.19 8.43 21.62
C ARG A 29 -41.59 8.15 22.14
N ARG A 30 -42.43 7.49 21.35
CA ARG A 30 -43.82 7.15 21.73
C ARG A 30 -43.89 6.08 22.82
N ARG A 31 -43.05 5.04 22.76
CA ARG A 31 -43.09 3.92 23.72
C ARG A 31 -42.29 4.15 25.00
N TYR A 32 -41.13 4.79 24.90
CA TYR A 32 -40.15 4.84 26.01
C TYR A 32 -39.77 6.28 26.40
N GLY A 33 -40.36 7.30 25.78
CA GLY A 33 -40.02 8.71 26.00
C GLY A 33 -38.63 9.14 25.50
N LYS A 34 -37.71 8.20 25.25
CA LYS A 34 -36.32 8.45 24.85
C LYS A 34 -36.07 8.12 23.37
N GLY A 35 -36.64 8.93 22.47
CA GLY A 35 -36.52 8.74 21.02
C GLY A 35 -35.08 8.70 20.51
N TRP A 36 -34.18 9.48 21.12
CA TRP A 36 -32.78 9.58 20.71
C TRP A 36 -32.05 8.24 20.79
N VAL A 37 -32.36 7.39 21.79
CA VAL A 37 -31.72 6.07 21.95
C VAL A 37 -32.07 5.15 20.77
N GLY A 38 -33.35 5.09 20.40
CA GLY A 38 -33.80 4.30 19.25
C GLY A 38 -33.26 4.82 17.92
N GLY A 39 -33.18 6.14 17.76
CA GLY A 39 -32.56 6.77 16.60
C GLY A 39 -31.08 6.39 16.46
N TRP A 40 -30.30 6.55 17.55
CA TRP A 40 -28.89 6.20 17.57
C TRP A 40 -28.62 4.72 17.33
N PHE A 41 -29.40 3.84 17.96
CA PHE A 41 -29.27 2.40 17.77
C PHE A 41 -29.53 2.00 16.31
N ALA A 42 -30.59 2.55 15.69
CA ALA A 42 -30.86 2.33 14.28
C ALA A 42 -29.74 2.89 13.38
N ALA A 43 -29.22 4.08 13.70
CA ALA A 43 -28.12 4.68 12.94
C ALA A 43 -26.84 3.82 13.00
N LEU A 44 -26.50 3.29 14.17
CA LEU A 44 -25.35 2.39 14.35
C LEU A 44 -25.51 1.09 13.57
N ILE A 45 -26.71 0.49 13.56
CA ILE A 45 -26.99 -0.70 12.76
C ILE A 45 -26.81 -0.40 11.27
N MET A 46 -27.45 0.66 10.78
CA MET A 46 -27.34 1.04 9.36
C MET A 46 -25.87 1.27 9.00
N TYR A 47 -25.16 2.11 9.75
CA TYR A 47 -23.74 2.37 9.53
C TYR A 47 -22.91 1.07 9.46
N ASN A 48 -23.09 0.14 10.40
CA ASN A 48 -22.33 -1.11 10.40
C ASN A 48 -22.61 -1.98 9.17
N LEU A 49 -23.82 -1.98 8.60
CA LEU A 49 -24.11 -2.81 7.42
C LEU A 49 -23.19 -2.49 6.22
N VAL A 50 -22.76 -1.23 6.08
CA VAL A 50 -21.92 -0.79 4.96
C VAL A 50 -20.46 -0.59 5.40
N PHE A 51 -20.25 -0.02 6.58
CA PHE A 51 -18.93 0.44 7.04
C PHE A 51 -18.36 -0.38 8.19
N TRP A 52 -18.81 -1.63 8.38
CA TRP A 52 -18.32 -2.51 9.46
C TRP A 52 -16.80 -2.67 9.47
N ASP A 53 -16.16 -2.62 8.30
CA ASP A 53 -14.72 -2.87 8.15
C ASP A 53 -13.87 -1.60 8.19
N TRP A 54 -14.48 -0.41 8.11
CA TRP A 54 -13.72 0.84 8.02
C TRP A 54 -12.84 1.05 9.26
N ILE A 55 -13.42 0.87 10.45
CA ILE A 55 -12.70 1.06 11.72
C ILE A 55 -11.58 0.00 11.87
N PRO A 56 -11.86 -1.32 11.76
CA PRO A 56 -10.81 -2.34 11.85
C PRO A 56 -9.68 -2.13 10.84
N VAL A 57 -9.98 -1.87 9.57
CA VAL A 57 -8.97 -1.64 8.52
C VAL A 57 -8.09 -0.45 8.88
N TYR A 58 -8.67 0.67 9.30
CA TYR A 58 -7.91 1.87 9.59
C TYR A 58 -7.03 1.73 10.83
N VAL A 59 -7.53 1.07 11.88
CA VAL A 59 -6.77 0.77 13.08
C VAL A 59 -5.59 -0.15 12.76
N MET A 60 -5.85 -1.25 12.03
CA MET A 60 -4.80 -2.20 11.63
C MET A 60 -3.77 -1.55 10.72
N TYR A 61 -4.21 -0.78 9.73
CA TYR A 61 -3.33 -0.02 8.86
C TYR A 61 -2.38 0.88 9.66
N LYS A 62 -2.91 1.67 10.59
CA LYS A 62 -2.08 2.52 11.46
C LYS A 62 -1.12 1.72 12.33
N TYR A 63 -1.59 0.62 12.90
CA TYR A 63 -0.77 -0.27 13.72
C TYR A 63 0.42 -0.81 12.90
N TYR A 64 0.15 -1.45 11.76
CA TYR A 64 1.21 -2.04 10.92
C TYR A 64 2.12 -0.97 10.30
N CYS A 65 1.60 0.19 9.93
CA CYS A 65 2.45 1.30 9.48
C CYS A 65 3.38 1.83 10.60
N ALA A 66 2.98 1.72 11.87
CA ALA A 66 3.79 2.17 13.00
C ALA A 66 4.77 1.10 13.52
N THR A 67 4.44 -0.19 13.39
CA THR A 67 5.22 -1.28 13.97
C THR A 67 6.07 -2.05 12.95
N GLU A 68 5.59 -2.24 11.73
CA GLU A 68 6.18 -3.15 10.74
C GLU A 68 6.57 -2.48 9.42
N ALA A 69 6.04 -1.28 9.11
CA ALA A 69 6.47 -0.53 7.95
C ALA A 69 7.78 0.20 8.23
N GLY A 70 8.62 0.28 7.21
CA GLY A 70 9.91 0.94 7.32
C GLY A 70 10.75 0.75 6.08
N ALA A 71 11.83 1.52 6.02
CA ALA A 71 12.92 1.34 5.09
C ALA A 71 14.21 1.14 5.90
N TRP A 72 14.89 0.03 5.66
CA TRP A 72 16.15 -0.32 6.29
C TRP A 72 17.23 -0.39 5.22
N VAL A 73 18.33 0.31 5.46
CA VAL A 73 19.53 0.23 4.63
C VAL A 73 20.58 -0.49 5.48
N TYR A 74 20.85 -1.74 5.14
CA TYR A 74 21.85 -2.54 5.86
C TYR A 74 23.26 -2.25 5.35
N LYS A 75 23.38 -1.96 4.05
CA LYS A 75 24.63 -1.57 3.41
C LYS A 75 24.37 -0.39 2.47
N SER A 76 25.12 0.69 2.66
CA SER A 76 24.99 1.85 1.79
C SER A 76 25.54 1.55 0.39
N PRO A 77 25.06 2.24 -0.66
CA PRO A 77 25.57 2.08 -2.01
C PRO A 77 27.08 2.29 -2.11
N GLU A 78 27.61 3.30 -1.42
CA GLU A 78 29.04 3.63 -1.39
C GLU A 78 29.84 2.53 -0.71
N GLN A 79 29.32 1.99 0.41
CA GLN A 79 29.97 0.90 1.12
C GLN A 79 30.02 -0.36 0.25
N TRP A 80 28.92 -0.72 -0.41
CA TRP A 80 28.89 -1.90 -1.28
C TRP A 80 29.83 -1.77 -2.48
N ILE A 81 29.92 -0.58 -3.09
CA ILE A 81 30.85 -0.31 -4.20
C ILE A 81 32.31 -0.39 -3.74
N LYS A 82 32.62 0.08 -2.53
CA LYS A 82 33.97 -0.04 -1.95
C LYS A 82 34.37 -1.50 -1.73
N GLU A 83 33.42 -2.34 -1.34
CA GLU A 83 33.62 -3.79 -1.17
C GLU A 83 33.67 -4.53 -2.53
N ASN A 84 33.04 -3.96 -3.57
CA ASN A 84 32.96 -4.53 -4.92
C ASN A 84 33.49 -3.55 -5.98
N PRO A 85 34.78 -3.18 -5.97
CA PRO A 85 35.33 -2.19 -6.90
C PRO A 85 35.21 -2.65 -8.37
N GLY A 86 35.21 -3.96 -8.62
CA GLY A 86 35.03 -4.53 -9.96
C GLY A 86 33.62 -4.36 -10.55
N ALA A 87 32.64 -3.90 -9.76
CA ALA A 87 31.28 -3.58 -10.22
C ALA A 87 31.18 -2.20 -10.89
N VAL A 88 32.17 -1.32 -10.65
CA VAL A 88 32.22 0.03 -11.22
C VAL A 88 32.59 -0.03 -12.70
N GLY A 89 31.82 0.65 -13.54
CA GLY A 89 32.01 0.66 -14.99
C GLY A 89 31.52 -0.61 -15.70
N GLN A 90 30.84 -1.52 -14.99
CA GLN A 90 30.15 -2.63 -15.62
C GLN A 90 28.88 -2.16 -16.35
N LEU A 91 28.36 -3.01 -17.23
CA LEU A 91 27.05 -2.82 -17.84
C LEU A 91 25.96 -3.08 -16.79
N TRP A 92 25.45 -2.00 -16.20
CA TRP A 92 24.21 -2.02 -15.44
C TRP A 92 23.05 -1.85 -16.41
N GLY A 93 22.01 -2.66 -16.27
CA GLY A 93 20.85 -2.66 -17.16
C GLY A 93 20.30 -1.25 -17.37
N ASP A 94 19.92 -0.94 -18.61
CA ASP A 94 19.32 0.36 -18.94
C ASP A 94 18.02 0.55 -18.16
N ASP A 95 17.65 1.81 -17.91
CA ASP A 95 16.44 2.09 -17.14
C ASP A 95 15.17 1.51 -17.78
N TYR A 96 15.22 1.19 -19.08
CA TYR A 96 14.12 0.70 -19.90
C TYR A 96 14.16 -0.81 -20.20
N ILE A 97 15.31 -1.50 -20.05
CA ILE A 97 15.47 -2.92 -20.43
C ILE A 97 16.13 -3.67 -19.27
N ARG A 98 15.34 -3.96 -18.23
CA ARG A 98 15.78 -4.78 -17.09
C ARG A 98 15.18 -6.18 -17.24
N PRO A 99 15.98 -7.25 -17.14
CA PRO A 99 15.44 -8.61 -17.09
C PRO A 99 14.51 -8.75 -15.88
N ILE A 100 13.27 -9.20 -16.12
CA ILE A 100 12.29 -9.45 -15.07
C ILE A 100 12.03 -10.95 -14.99
N GLU A 101 12.36 -11.54 -13.84
CA GLU A 101 11.99 -12.91 -13.51
C GLU A 101 10.72 -12.90 -12.67
N ARG A 102 9.63 -13.47 -13.21
CA ARG A 102 8.38 -13.64 -12.47
C ARG A 102 8.30 -15.06 -11.96
N PHE A 103 8.39 -15.22 -10.64
CA PHE A 103 8.20 -16.51 -9.98
C PHE A 103 6.72 -16.79 -9.73
N SER A 104 5.95 -15.74 -9.41
CA SER A 104 4.50 -15.79 -9.23
C SER A 104 3.91 -14.38 -9.35
N ASP A 105 2.58 -14.27 -9.30
CA ASP A 105 1.89 -12.97 -9.21
C ASP A 105 2.28 -12.16 -7.96
N GLN A 106 2.80 -12.85 -6.94
CA GLN A 106 3.20 -12.29 -5.66
C GLN A 106 4.71 -12.08 -5.54
N ARG A 107 5.52 -12.58 -6.47
CA ARG A 107 6.97 -12.53 -6.35
C ARG A 107 7.63 -12.33 -7.71
N GLN A 108 8.34 -11.23 -7.84
CA GLN A 108 9.13 -10.92 -9.03
C GLN A 108 10.50 -10.37 -8.65
N ARG A 109 11.46 -10.61 -9.53
CA ARG A 109 12.82 -10.10 -9.44
C ARG A 109 13.14 -9.29 -10.68
N ILE A 110 13.85 -8.18 -10.48
CA ILE A 110 14.28 -7.26 -11.51
C ILE A 110 15.79 -7.14 -11.38
N TRP A 111 16.52 -7.57 -12.40
CA TRP A 111 17.98 -7.51 -12.40
C TRP A 111 18.48 -6.12 -12.79
N TYR A 112 19.39 -5.57 -12.00
CA TYR A 112 20.05 -4.29 -12.29
C TYR A 112 21.45 -4.49 -12.87
N SER A 113 22.12 -5.57 -12.50
CA SER A 113 23.36 -6.07 -13.08
C SER A 113 23.44 -7.58 -12.80
N GLU A 114 24.50 -8.25 -13.22
CA GLU A 114 24.76 -9.64 -12.80
C GLU A 114 25.01 -9.77 -11.28
N LEU A 115 25.26 -8.64 -10.60
CA LEU A 115 25.66 -8.59 -9.20
C LEU A 115 24.54 -8.14 -8.28
N VAL A 116 23.54 -7.44 -8.79
CA VAL A 116 22.49 -6.85 -7.96
C VAL A 116 21.13 -7.02 -8.62
N TYR A 117 20.16 -7.45 -7.82
CA TYR A 117 18.76 -7.48 -8.22
C TYR A 117 17.86 -6.86 -7.16
N GLY A 118 16.77 -6.27 -7.62
CA GLY A 118 15.63 -5.91 -6.78
C GLY A 118 14.62 -7.05 -6.77
N GLU A 119 14.11 -7.40 -5.60
CA GLU A 119 13.04 -8.38 -5.44
C GLU A 119 11.81 -7.71 -4.84
N THR A 120 10.63 -7.97 -5.42
CA THR A 120 9.36 -7.47 -4.90
C THR A 120 8.48 -8.64 -4.51
N ILE A 121 8.07 -8.66 -3.24
CA ILE A 121 7.16 -9.65 -2.66
C ILE A 121 5.84 -8.92 -2.31
N LYS A 122 4.73 -9.37 -2.89
CA LYS A 122 3.39 -8.81 -2.69
C LYS A 122 2.50 -9.84 -2.02
N GLN A 123 2.00 -9.53 -0.83
CA GLN A 123 0.97 -10.30 -0.17
C GLN A 123 -0.35 -9.55 -0.31
N ALA A 124 -1.14 -9.93 -1.32
CA ALA A 124 -2.38 -9.24 -1.67
C ALA A 124 -3.48 -9.33 -0.59
N ARG A 125 -3.45 -10.38 0.25
CA ARG A 125 -4.42 -10.61 1.33
C ARG A 125 -3.70 -10.77 2.66
N TYR A 126 -3.22 -9.67 3.21
CA TYR A 126 -2.61 -9.62 4.53
C TYR A 126 -3.67 -9.33 5.60
N SER A 127 -3.47 -9.90 6.80
CA SER A 127 -4.33 -9.73 7.98
C SER A 127 -5.83 -9.91 7.69
N GLY A 128 -6.21 -11.13 7.28
CA GLY A 128 -7.60 -11.47 6.94
C GLY A 128 -8.09 -10.91 5.60
N GLY A 129 -7.20 -10.34 4.78
CA GLY A 129 -7.56 -9.74 3.49
C GLY A 129 -8.08 -8.31 3.63
N LEU A 130 -7.67 -7.59 4.67
CA LEU A 130 -7.99 -6.18 4.89
C LEU A 130 -6.90 -5.25 4.35
N LEU A 131 -5.66 -5.73 4.31
CA LEU A 131 -4.48 -4.98 3.89
C LEU A 131 -3.72 -5.74 2.80
N ARG A 132 -2.97 -4.99 2.00
CA ARG A 132 -1.92 -5.50 1.14
C ARG A 132 -0.57 -5.19 1.78
N ARG A 133 0.31 -6.17 1.88
CA ARG A 133 1.70 -5.96 2.28
C ARG A 133 2.58 -6.07 1.04
N THR A 134 3.36 -5.04 0.76
CA THR A 134 4.35 -5.04 -0.31
C THR A 134 5.72 -4.88 0.31
N GLU A 135 6.66 -5.70 -0.12
CA GLU A 135 8.02 -5.71 0.36
C GLU A 135 8.96 -5.61 -0.84
N ARG A 136 9.93 -4.71 -0.75
CA ARG A 136 11.00 -4.53 -1.73
C ARG A 136 12.33 -4.82 -1.07
N LEU A 137 13.13 -5.63 -1.71
CA LEU A 137 14.46 -6.02 -1.28
C LEU A 137 15.43 -5.63 -2.39
N LEU A 138 16.58 -5.10 -2.02
CA LEU A 138 17.73 -4.93 -2.88
C LEU A 138 18.79 -5.91 -2.41
N VAL A 139 19.22 -6.83 -3.27
CA VAL A 139 20.03 -7.97 -2.86
C VAL A 139 21.29 -8.07 -3.73
N ASP A 140 22.41 -8.39 -3.08
CA ASP A 140 23.64 -8.80 -3.75
C ASP A 140 23.50 -10.25 -4.23
N ALA A 141 23.59 -10.47 -5.53
CA ALA A 141 23.44 -11.77 -6.15
C ALA A 141 24.58 -12.75 -5.81
N ARG A 142 25.77 -12.26 -5.46
CA ARG A 142 26.92 -13.12 -5.13
C ARG A 142 26.85 -13.65 -3.71
N SER A 143 26.62 -12.78 -2.73
CA SER A 143 26.57 -13.17 -1.32
C SER A 143 25.18 -13.59 -0.87
N GLY A 144 24.13 -13.11 -1.55
CA GLY A 144 22.75 -13.22 -1.09
C GLY A 144 22.39 -12.21 0.01
N ASP A 145 23.28 -11.26 0.32
CA ASP A 145 23.04 -10.27 1.36
C ASP A 145 22.00 -9.23 0.93
N GLU A 146 21.09 -8.90 1.84
CA GLU A 146 20.16 -7.79 1.69
C GLU A 146 20.91 -6.46 1.86
N LEU A 147 20.94 -5.63 0.82
CA LEU A 147 21.51 -4.27 0.85
C LEU A 147 20.52 -3.28 1.44
N SER A 148 19.27 -3.36 1.00
CA SER A 148 18.16 -2.61 1.58
C SER A 148 16.86 -3.40 1.54
N ARG A 149 15.95 -3.02 2.43
CA ARG A 149 14.63 -3.59 2.58
C ARG A 149 13.64 -2.47 2.84
N ALA A 150 12.53 -2.44 2.12
CA ALA A 150 11.40 -1.58 2.44
C ALA A 150 10.11 -2.40 2.51
N VAL A 151 9.35 -2.17 3.57
CA VAL A 151 8.05 -2.81 3.80
C VAL A 151 6.99 -1.72 3.86
N GLN A 152 5.92 -1.92 3.10
CA GLN A 152 4.78 -1.03 3.04
C GLN A 152 3.48 -1.80 3.15
N PHE A 153 2.52 -1.20 3.84
CA PHE A 153 1.16 -1.67 3.90
C PHE A 153 0.25 -0.71 3.15
N GLU A 154 -0.76 -1.27 2.50
CA GLU A 154 -1.78 -0.52 1.80
C GLU A 154 -3.16 -1.04 2.18
N LYS A 155 -4.12 -0.13 2.31
CA LYS A 155 -5.54 -0.53 2.44
C LYS A 155 -6.02 -1.05 1.09
N ILE A 156 -6.72 -2.19 1.08
CA ILE A 156 -7.27 -2.73 -0.15
C ILE A 156 -8.43 -1.84 -0.60
N ASN A 157 -8.22 -1.08 -1.67
CA ASN A 157 -9.26 -0.36 -2.39
C ASN A 157 -9.05 -0.51 -3.90
N GLU A 158 -9.64 -1.52 -4.50
CA GLU A 158 -9.63 -1.57 -5.96
C GLU A 158 -10.51 -0.43 -6.46
N SER A 159 -9.87 0.55 -7.12
CA SER A 159 -10.54 1.75 -7.60
C SER A 159 -11.48 1.37 -8.75
N ALA A 160 -12.63 2.06 -8.83
CA ALA A 160 -13.69 1.88 -9.85
C ALA A 160 -13.22 1.86 -11.32
N PHE A 161 -11.95 2.21 -11.56
CA PHE A 161 -11.31 2.30 -12.87
C PHE A 161 -10.39 1.10 -13.18
N SER A 162 -10.13 0.18 -12.25
CA SER A 162 -9.37 -1.05 -12.53
C SER A 162 -10.27 -2.13 -13.13
N LEU A 163 -10.63 -1.95 -14.40
CA LEU A 163 -11.45 -2.87 -15.17
C LEU A 163 -10.60 -4.10 -15.58
N GLY A 164 -10.53 -5.11 -14.72
CA GLY A 164 -9.90 -6.38 -15.08
C GLY A 164 -9.87 -7.46 -14.00
N HIS A 165 -9.72 -7.06 -12.73
CA HIS A 165 -9.56 -8.03 -11.61
C HIS A 165 -10.41 -7.73 -10.36
N ALA A 166 -11.08 -6.57 -10.30
CA ALA A 166 -11.84 -6.14 -9.13
C ALA A 166 -13.17 -6.88 -9.00
N THR A 167 -13.43 -7.46 -7.82
CA THR A 167 -14.78 -7.94 -7.47
C THR A 167 -15.61 -6.80 -6.89
N VAL A 168 -16.95 -6.91 -6.93
CA VAL A 168 -17.87 -5.90 -6.34
C VAL A 168 -17.55 -5.63 -4.86
N ARG A 169 -16.96 -6.60 -4.16
CA ARG A 169 -16.57 -6.51 -2.76
C ARG A 169 -15.31 -5.67 -2.53
N ASP A 170 -14.51 -5.42 -3.55
CA ASP A 170 -13.23 -4.71 -3.44
C ASP A 170 -13.39 -3.19 -3.65
N PHE A 171 -14.57 -2.74 -4.10
CA PHE A 171 -14.94 -1.33 -4.25
C PHE A 171 -15.38 -0.71 -2.93
N LYS A 172 -14.41 -0.30 -2.11
CA LYS A 172 -14.65 0.34 -0.81
C LYS A 172 -14.10 1.76 -0.80
N ILE A 173 -14.86 2.69 -1.39
CA ILE A 173 -14.44 4.09 -1.56
C ILE A 173 -14.12 4.79 -0.24
N TRP A 174 -14.72 4.37 0.86
CA TRP A 174 -14.45 4.91 2.20
C TRP A 174 -13.05 4.56 2.72
N LEU A 175 -12.42 3.49 2.21
CA LEU A 175 -11.05 3.13 2.58
C LEU A 175 -10.00 4.00 1.88
N VAL A 176 -10.34 4.73 0.81
CA VAL A 176 -9.44 5.67 0.11
C VAL A 176 -9.11 6.90 0.99
N ILE A 177 -10.01 7.24 1.91
CA ILE A 177 -9.87 8.44 2.74
C ILE A 177 -8.64 8.30 3.65
N GLY A 178 -7.79 9.34 3.67
CA GLY A 178 -6.60 9.42 4.52
C GLY A 178 -5.32 8.80 3.95
N GLY A 179 -5.25 8.59 2.62
CA GLY A 179 -4.08 8.03 1.95
C GLY A 179 -4.00 6.50 2.05
N ASN A 180 -3.35 5.86 1.08
CA ASN A 180 -3.21 4.41 1.02
C ASN A 180 -1.84 3.90 1.48
N ASP A 181 -0.84 4.77 1.48
CA ASP A 181 0.56 4.40 1.66
C ASP A 181 1.05 4.80 3.05
N CYS A 182 1.77 3.90 3.72
CA CYS A 182 2.50 4.27 4.93
C CYS A 182 3.56 5.33 4.56
N VAL A 183 3.60 6.41 5.34
CA VAL A 183 4.58 7.49 5.20
C VAL A 183 5.43 7.60 6.46
N ASP A 184 6.66 8.06 6.31
CA ASP A 184 7.56 8.38 7.42
C ASP A 184 7.17 9.71 8.10
N GLU A 185 7.94 10.11 9.13
CA GLU A 185 7.75 11.38 9.85
C GLU A 185 7.88 12.62 8.94
N SER A 186 8.58 12.49 7.81
CA SER A 186 8.75 13.56 6.80
C SER A 186 7.64 13.56 5.75
N GLY A 187 6.71 12.60 5.81
CA GLY A 187 5.63 12.42 4.84
C GLY A 187 6.07 11.69 3.56
N GLN A 188 7.25 11.08 3.53
CA GLN A 188 7.75 10.31 2.39
C GLN A 188 7.35 8.85 2.47
N ASN A 189 7.03 8.26 1.32
CA ASN A 189 6.75 6.84 1.19
C ASN A 189 8.08 6.04 1.28
N TYR A 190 8.11 4.97 2.08
CA TYR A 190 9.29 4.12 2.29
C TYR A 190 9.88 3.54 0.98
N PHE A 191 9.05 3.29 -0.04
CA PHE A 191 9.52 2.86 -1.36
C PHE A 191 10.25 3.95 -2.15
N VAL A 192 10.03 5.22 -1.85
CA VAL A 192 10.79 6.31 -2.44
C VAL A 192 12.21 6.33 -1.88
N LEU A 193 12.38 6.06 -0.59
CA LEU A 193 13.69 5.94 0.05
C LEU A 193 14.49 4.76 -0.52
N ASP A 194 13.86 3.58 -0.63
CA ASP A 194 14.47 2.39 -1.23
C ASP A 194 14.83 2.60 -2.72
N ALA A 195 13.92 3.22 -3.50
CA ALA A 195 14.19 3.54 -4.90
C ALA A 195 15.34 4.54 -5.07
N ARG A 196 15.50 5.50 -4.14
CA ARG A 196 16.64 6.42 -4.13
C ARG A 196 17.94 5.67 -3.86
N ASN A 197 17.93 4.76 -2.88
CA ASN A 197 19.09 3.93 -2.55
C ASN A 197 19.53 3.06 -3.74
N GLY A 198 18.59 2.37 -4.39
CA GLY A 198 18.85 1.58 -5.58
C GLY A 198 19.33 2.43 -6.76
N LYS A 199 18.78 3.64 -6.94
CA LYS A 199 19.22 4.56 -8.01
C LYS A 199 20.65 5.06 -7.81
N GLU A 200 21.04 5.41 -6.59
CA GLU A 200 22.42 5.79 -6.28
C GLU A 200 23.38 4.62 -6.49
N LEU A 201 23.00 3.40 -6.10
CA LEU A 201 23.80 2.20 -6.37
C LEU A 201 24.04 1.97 -7.86
N ILE A 202 23.00 2.08 -8.68
CA ILE A 202 23.12 1.96 -10.13
C ILE A 202 24.01 3.09 -10.70
N LYS A 203 23.86 4.32 -10.21
CA LYS A 203 24.65 5.46 -10.65
C LYS A 203 26.14 5.27 -10.36
N LEU A 204 26.48 4.88 -9.14
CA LEU A 204 27.85 4.58 -8.72
C LEU A 204 28.41 3.37 -9.48
N GLY A 205 27.61 2.33 -9.68
CA GLY A 205 27.96 1.15 -10.45
C GLY A 205 28.26 1.45 -11.92
N ARG A 206 27.51 2.35 -12.55
CA ARG A 206 27.81 2.85 -13.91
C ARG A 206 29.04 3.75 -13.97
N GLY A 207 29.63 4.12 -12.83
CA GLY A 207 30.72 5.08 -12.74
C GLY A 207 30.30 6.52 -13.00
N VAL A 208 29.00 6.84 -12.97
CA VAL A 208 28.44 8.18 -13.25
C VAL A 208 28.50 9.07 -12.00
N GLY A 209 29.59 8.95 -11.25
CA GLY A 209 29.71 9.47 -9.89
C GLY A 209 31.09 10.00 -9.57
N ASN A 210 31.61 10.94 -10.36
CA ASN A 210 32.53 11.98 -9.88
C ASN A 210 32.74 13.17 -10.86
N ASP A 211 31.70 13.67 -11.52
CA ASP A 211 31.78 14.96 -12.27
C ASP A 211 31.65 16.20 -11.35
N ASN A 212 32.23 16.12 -10.15
CA ASN A 212 32.47 17.29 -9.31
C ASN A 212 33.97 17.32 -8.93
N GLY A 213 34.78 17.80 -9.88
CA GLY A 213 36.09 18.38 -9.59
C GLY A 213 37.31 17.48 -9.76
N ARG A 214 37.82 17.39 -10.98
CA ARG A 214 39.21 17.77 -11.34
C ARG A 214 39.40 17.79 -12.84
#